data_AF-A0A2G2QJE7-F1
#
_entry.id   AF-A0A2G2QJE7-F1
#
_cell.length_a   1.000
_cell.length_b   1.000
_cell.length_c   1.000
_cell.angle_alpha   90.00
_cell.angle_beta   90.00
_cell.angle_gamma   90.00
#
_symmetry.space_group_name_H-M   'P 1'
#
loop_
_entity.id
_entity.type
_entity.pdbx_description
1 polymer ?
#
loop_
_entity_poly.entity_id
_entity_poly.type
_entity_poly.pdbx_seq_one_letter_code
_entity_poly.pdbx_strand_id
1 'polypeptide(L)'
;MIIKDNNGIPEPYSIKQFKTDNANVSFREGYPDIQINQYGVYKVQPVPQPAYNNLTHKLERGTPTKTGDIWSETWDIIALQQSDIDRRALDEADRQDKEAIKADNAVKALILATPIKIENYISKNVTDLASAKDLLITLAKAVSAIGKREFR
;
A
#
# COMPACT_ATOMS: atom_id res chain seq x y z
N MET A 1 20.94 2.34 1.03
CA MET A 1 21.41 1.62 2.23
C MET A 1 22.94 1.58 2.21
N ILE A 2 23.62 1.54 3.35
CA ILE A 2 25.07 1.34 3.44
C ILE A 2 25.32 0.08 4.29
N ILE A 3 26.33 -0.69 3.92
CA ILE A 3 26.75 -1.89 4.64
C ILE A 3 28.25 -1.88 4.85
N LYS A 4 28.70 -2.58 5.88
CA LYS A 4 30.10 -2.95 6.07
C LYS A 4 30.28 -4.40 5.64
N ASP A 5 31.28 -4.65 4.81
CA ASP A 5 31.64 -6.00 4.36
C ASP A 5 32.50 -6.67 5.42
N ASN A 6 31.95 -7.69 6.09
CA ASN A 6 32.65 -8.52 7.05
C ASN A 6 32.94 -9.90 6.43
N ASN A 7 33.98 -9.97 5.59
CA ASN A 7 34.40 -11.18 4.86
C ASN A 7 33.27 -11.82 4.02
N GLY A 8 32.52 -11.00 3.29
CA GLY A 8 31.40 -11.43 2.44
C GLY A 8 30.04 -11.44 3.14
N ILE A 9 29.98 -11.11 4.44
CA ILE A 9 28.74 -10.97 5.20
C ILE A 9 28.40 -9.47 5.29
N PRO A 10 27.27 -9.01 4.71
CA PRO A 10 26.88 -7.61 4.79
C PRO A 10 26.30 -7.29 6.17
N GLU A 11 26.92 -6.36 6.88
CA GLU A 11 26.40 -5.84 8.15
C GLU A 11 25.76 -4.46 7.94
N PRO A 12 24.52 -4.22 8.43
CA PRO A 12 23.89 -2.91 8.36
C PRO A 12 24.80 -1.84 9.00
N TYR A 13 25.09 -0.79 8.24
CA TYR A 13 26.01 0.24 8.67
C TYR A 13 25.46 1.63 8.35
N SER A 14 25.78 2.62 9.18
CA SER A 14 25.28 3.99 9.00
C SER A 14 26.43 4.97 8.74
N ILE A 15 26.13 6.07 8.03
CA ILE A 15 27.09 7.16 7.83
C ILE A 15 27.56 7.73 9.18
N LYS A 16 26.67 7.76 10.18
CA LYS A 16 27.01 8.22 11.52
C LYS A 16 28.06 7.29 12.16
N GLN A 17 27.85 5.99 12.11
CA GLN A 17 28.82 5.00 12.62
C GLN A 17 30.15 5.11 11.89
N PHE A 18 30.12 5.24 10.56
CA PHE A 18 31.31 5.45 9.73
C PHE A 18 32.14 6.66 10.17
N LYS A 19 31.47 7.81 10.38
CA LYS A 19 32.11 9.05 10.87
C LYS A 19 32.72 8.87 12.26
N THR A 20 32.02 8.16 13.15
CA THR A 20 32.49 7.91 14.52
C THR A 20 33.72 7.00 14.52
N ASP A 21 33.69 5.91 13.75
CA ASP A 21 34.79 4.95 13.68
C ASP A 21 36.04 5.55 12.99
N ASN A 22 35.86 6.61 12.19
CA ASN A 22 36.92 7.31 11.47
C ASN A 22 36.99 8.80 11.86
N ALA A 23 36.90 9.10 13.15
CA ALA A 23 36.83 10.47 13.67
C ALA A 23 38.07 11.33 13.36
N ASN A 24 39.21 10.71 13.10
CA ASN A 24 40.47 11.36 12.73
C ASN A 24 40.57 11.71 11.23
N VAL A 25 39.56 11.37 10.43
CA VAL A 25 39.54 11.62 8.98
C VAL A 25 38.48 12.68 8.66
N SER A 26 38.89 13.76 7.99
CA SER A 26 37.95 14.76 7.48
C SER A 26 37.35 14.26 6.17
N PHE A 27 36.04 14.06 6.14
CA PHE A 27 35.32 13.65 4.95
C PHE A 27 34.71 14.86 4.24
N ARG A 28 34.85 14.93 2.92
CA ARG A 28 34.14 15.94 2.11
C ARG A 28 32.63 15.70 2.18
N GLU A 29 31.88 16.78 2.12
CA GLU A 29 30.43 16.73 2.00
C GLU A 29 30.03 16.00 0.71
N GLY A 30 29.10 15.05 0.82
CA GLY A 30 28.62 14.26 -0.33
C GLY A 30 29.27 12.88 -0.55
N TYR A 31 30.17 12.41 0.33
CA TYR A 31 30.74 11.04 0.38
C TYR A 31 30.76 10.31 -0.97
N PRO A 32 31.76 10.56 -1.84
CA PRO A 32 31.92 9.76 -3.05
C PRO A 32 32.02 8.28 -2.66
N ASP A 33 31.28 7.41 -3.33
CA ASP A 33 31.25 5.96 -3.02
C ASP A 33 32.68 5.36 -2.97
N ILE A 34 33.61 5.92 -3.76
CA ILE A 34 35.04 5.57 -3.79
C ILE A 34 35.76 5.78 -2.45
N GLN A 35 35.36 6.76 -1.63
CA GLN A 35 36.01 7.05 -0.35
C GLN A 35 35.64 6.05 0.75
N ILE A 36 34.38 5.59 0.77
CA ILE A 36 33.90 4.66 1.81
C ILE A 36 34.33 3.21 1.52
N ASN A 37 34.44 2.83 0.23
CA ASN A 37 34.82 1.48 -0.18
C ASN A 37 36.21 1.08 0.35
N GLN A 38 37.12 2.04 0.51
CA GLN A 38 38.47 1.82 1.05
C GLN A 38 38.46 1.31 2.50
N TYR A 39 37.38 1.57 3.24
CA TYR A 39 37.20 1.15 4.62
C TYR A 39 36.35 -0.13 4.74
N GLY A 40 36.13 -0.84 3.62
CA GLY A 40 35.24 -2.00 3.54
C GLY A 40 33.76 -1.62 3.71
N VAL A 41 33.41 -0.35 3.50
CA VAL A 41 32.03 0.15 3.62
C VAL A 41 31.50 0.46 2.23
N TYR A 42 30.36 -0.12 1.88
CA TYR A 42 29.82 -0.03 0.53
C TYR A 42 28.40 0.51 0.54
N LYS A 43 28.08 1.32 -0.47
CA LYS A 43 26.71 1.72 -0.74
C LYS A 43 26.01 0.61 -1.52
N VAL A 44 24.87 0.16 -1.01
CA VAL A 44 24.07 -0.85 -1.69
C VAL A 44 23.32 -0.19 -2.85
N GLN A 45 23.51 -0.71 -4.05
CA GLN A 45 22.80 -0.27 -5.24
C GLN A 45 21.35 -0.77 -5.20
N PRO A 46 20.37 0.12 -5.37
CA PRO A 46 18.98 -0.27 -5.41
C PRO A 46 18.71 -1.09 -6.68
N VAL A 47 18.03 -2.22 -6.51
CA VAL A 47 17.55 -3.04 -7.62
C VAL A 47 16.04 -2.82 -7.75
N PRO A 48 15.49 -2.66 -8.97
CA PRO A 48 14.05 -2.56 -9.16
C PRO A 48 13.32 -3.74 -8.53
N GLN A 49 12.19 -3.45 -7.89
CA GLN A 49 11.33 -4.50 -7.35
C GLN A 49 10.83 -5.41 -8.48
N PRO A 50 10.87 -6.75 -8.30
CA PRO A 50 10.30 -7.66 -9.28
C PRO A 50 8.77 -7.54 -9.32
N ALA A 51 8.18 -7.87 -10.47
CA ALA A 51 6.73 -7.96 -10.58
C ALA A 51 6.21 -9.12 -9.73
N TYR A 52 5.17 -8.89 -8.91
CA TYR A 52 4.53 -9.90 -8.08
C TYR A 52 3.04 -9.63 -7.94
N ASN A 53 2.27 -10.65 -7.57
CA ASN A 53 0.84 -10.51 -7.30
C ASN A 53 0.63 -10.04 -5.85
N ASN A 54 0.14 -8.82 -5.68
CA ASN A 54 -0.09 -8.22 -4.36
C ASN A 54 -1.26 -8.85 -3.58
N LEU A 55 -2.10 -9.70 -4.19
CA LEU A 55 -3.19 -10.38 -3.49
C LEU A 55 -2.70 -11.63 -2.77
N THR A 56 -1.64 -12.26 -3.28
CA THR A 56 -1.16 -13.57 -2.82
C THR A 56 0.25 -13.55 -2.27
N HIS A 57 1.02 -12.51 -2.58
CA HIS A 57 2.42 -12.39 -2.16
C HIS A 57 2.70 -11.01 -1.58
N LYS A 58 3.81 -10.91 -0.85
CA LYS A 58 4.45 -9.66 -0.42
C LYS A 58 5.93 -9.68 -0.82
N LEU A 59 6.49 -8.49 -1.04
CA LEU A 59 7.93 -8.32 -1.19
C LEU A 59 8.55 -7.97 0.15
N GLU A 60 9.64 -8.66 0.49
CA GLU A 60 10.52 -8.28 1.58
C GLU A 60 11.94 -8.03 1.03
N ARG A 61 12.69 -7.15 1.70
CA ARG A 61 14.09 -6.91 1.35
C ARG A 61 14.92 -8.08 1.88
N GLY A 62 15.64 -8.73 0.97
CA GLY A 62 16.56 -9.80 1.33
C GLY A 62 17.92 -9.28 1.80
N THR A 63 18.83 -10.21 2.06
CA THR A 63 20.24 -9.89 2.32
C THR A 63 20.92 -9.43 1.02
N PRO A 64 21.52 -8.22 0.98
CA PRO A 64 22.24 -7.75 -0.19
C PRO A 64 23.31 -8.74 -0.65
N THR A 65 23.55 -8.82 -1.95
CA THR A 65 24.56 -9.72 -2.53
C THR A 65 25.67 -8.94 -3.20
N LYS A 66 26.91 -9.44 -3.09
CA LYS A 66 28.10 -8.84 -3.70
C LYS A 66 28.39 -9.47 -5.07
N THR A 67 28.54 -8.65 -6.10
CA THR A 67 29.04 -9.06 -7.43
C THR A 67 30.21 -8.16 -7.80
N GLY A 68 31.44 -8.70 -7.79
CA GLY A 68 32.66 -7.88 -7.87
C GLY A 68 32.77 -6.95 -6.66
N ASP A 69 32.94 -5.65 -6.89
CA ASP A 69 32.99 -4.62 -5.83
C ASP A 69 31.64 -3.92 -5.60
N ILE A 70 30.56 -4.45 -6.17
CA ILE A 70 29.22 -3.85 -6.10
C ILE A 70 28.33 -4.71 -5.20
N TRP A 71 27.70 -4.05 -4.22
CA TRP A 71 26.62 -4.63 -3.42
C TRP A 71 25.28 -4.21 -4.00
N SER A 72 24.38 -5.17 -4.20
CA SER A 72 23.05 -4.93 -4.77
C SER A 72 21.96 -5.36 -3.79
N GLU A 73 20.88 -4.59 -3.71
CA GLU A 73 19.68 -4.99 -2.96
C GLU A 73 19.06 -6.25 -3.58
N THR A 74 18.48 -7.09 -2.75
CA THR A 74 17.74 -8.29 -3.16
C THR A 74 16.30 -8.22 -2.66
N TRP A 75 15.40 -8.91 -3.35
CA TRP A 75 13.97 -8.93 -3.03
C TRP A 75 13.49 -10.37 -2.93
N ASP A 76 12.87 -10.71 -1.81
CA ASP A 76 12.24 -12.00 -1.59
C ASP A 76 10.73 -11.88 -1.80
N ILE A 77 10.18 -12.76 -2.64
CA ILE A 77 8.73 -12.87 -2.87
C ILE A 77 8.20 -13.93 -1.91
N ILE A 78 7.45 -13.49 -0.90
CA ILE A 78 6.92 -14.37 0.15
C ILE A 78 5.42 -14.52 -0.03
N ALA A 79 4.95 -15.77 -0.06
CA ALA A 79 3.52 -16.08 -0.08
C ALA A 79 2.84 -15.60 1.20
N LEU A 80 1.69 -14.95 1.05
CA LEU A 80 0.85 -14.55 2.17
C LEU A 80 0.19 -15.77 2.81
N GLN A 81 -0.09 -15.67 4.10
CA GLN A 81 -0.91 -16.65 4.80
C GLN A 81 -2.36 -16.56 4.31
N GLN A 82 -3.11 -17.67 4.37
CA GLN A 82 -4.50 -17.72 3.90
C GLN A 82 -5.36 -16.62 4.53
N SER A 83 -5.21 -16.37 5.84
CA SER A 83 -5.93 -15.30 6.55
C SER A 83 -5.64 -13.89 5.99
N ASP A 84 -4.43 -13.65 5.49
CA ASP A 84 -4.07 -12.37 4.90
C ASP A 84 -4.65 -12.22 3.49
N ILE A 85 -4.73 -13.32 2.74
CA ILE A 85 -5.38 -13.37 1.42
C ILE A 85 -6.87 -13.08 1.59
N ASP A 86 -7.53 -13.76 2.54
CA ASP A 86 -8.97 -13.60 2.79
C ASP A 86 -9.31 -12.16 3.23
N ARG A 87 -8.48 -11.57 4.09
CA ARG A 87 -8.62 -10.17 4.50
C ARG A 87 -8.48 -9.22 3.32
N ARG A 88 -7.48 -9.40 2.46
CA ARG A 88 -7.28 -8.55 1.27
C ARG A 88 -8.43 -8.69 0.28
N ALA A 89 -8.96 -9.89 0.11
CA ALA A 89 -10.14 -10.13 -0.73
C ALA A 89 -11.37 -9.40 -0.19
N LEU A 90 -11.57 -9.41 1.14
CA LEU A 90 -12.64 -8.66 1.79
C LEU A 90 -12.48 -7.15 1.61
N ASP A 91 -11.28 -6.62 1.84
CA ASP A 91 -10.99 -5.18 1.67
C ASP A 91 -11.20 -4.71 0.22
N GLU A 92 -10.88 -5.58 -0.76
CA GLU A 92 -11.11 -5.30 -2.18
C GLU A 92 -12.59 -5.32 -2.54
N ALA A 93 -13.34 -6.32 -2.06
CA ALA A 93 -14.79 -6.37 -2.23
C ALA A 93 -15.46 -5.12 -1.61
N ASP A 94 -15.03 -4.72 -0.41
CA ASP A 94 -15.50 -3.50 0.26
C ASP A 94 -15.18 -2.23 -0.54
N ARG A 95 -14.04 -2.20 -1.25
CA ARG A 95 -13.66 -1.08 -2.11
C ARG A 95 -14.55 -1.02 -3.33
N GLN A 96 -14.76 -2.16 -3.99
CA GLN A 96 -15.64 -2.27 -5.16
C GLN A 96 -17.08 -1.88 -4.80
N ASP A 97 -17.58 -2.31 -3.65
CA ASP A 97 -18.90 -1.92 -3.16
C ASP A 97 -19.00 -0.41 -2.92
N LYS A 98 -17.96 0.21 -2.33
CA LYS A 98 -17.91 1.68 -2.14
C LYS A 98 -17.85 2.40 -3.48
N GLU A 99 -17.10 1.90 -4.44
CA GLU A 99 -16.99 2.49 -5.77
C GLU A 99 -18.31 2.38 -6.54
N ALA A 100 -18.99 1.24 -6.46
CA ALA A 100 -20.32 1.04 -7.04
C ALA A 100 -21.35 2.00 -6.42
N ILE A 101 -21.37 2.15 -5.09
CA ILE A 101 -22.21 3.12 -4.38
C ILE A 101 -21.87 4.56 -4.80
N LYS A 102 -20.58 4.87 -4.97
CA LYS A 102 -20.12 6.18 -5.46
C LYS A 102 -20.38 6.38 -6.96
N ALA A 103 -20.59 5.34 -7.76
CA ALA A 103 -20.98 5.49 -9.15
C ALA A 103 -22.49 5.71 -9.28
N ASP A 104 -23.29 5.14 -8.37
CA ASP A 104 -24.75 5.21 -8.38
C ASP A 104 -25.28 6.63 -8.10
N ASN A 105 -25.87 7.25 -9.13
CA ASN A 105 -26.42 8.59 -9.05
C ASN A 105 -27.71 8.68 -8.22
N ALA A 106 -28.50 7.60 -8.17
CA ALA A 106 -29.70 7.55 -7.35
C ALA A 106 -29.33 7.52 -5.86
N VAL A 107 -28.36 6.69 -5.50
CA VAL A 107 -27.85 6.62 -4.12
C VAL A 107 -27.25 7.95 -3.67
N LYS A 108 -26.45 8.63 -4.50
CA LYS A 108 -25.93 9.98 -4.19
C LYS A 108 -27.03 10.99 -3.91
N ALA A 109 -28.06 11.01 -4.76
CA ALA A 109 -29.16 11.94 -4.63
C ALA A 109 -29.91 11.72 -3.31
N LEU A 110 -30.07 10.46 -2.89
CA LEU A 110 -30.76 10.07 -1.66
C LEU A 110 -29.93 10.35 -0.40
N ILE A 111 -28.59 10.21 -0.43
CA ILE A 111 -27.72 10.50 0.73
C ILE A 111 -27.81 11.96 1.18
N LEU A 112 -28.09 12.89 0.27
CA LEU A 112 -28.19 14.33 0.53
C LEU A 112 -29.64 14.84 0.53
N ALA A 113 -30.62 13.96 0.38
CA ALA A 113 -32.03 14.33 0.27
C ALA A 113 -32.66 14.58 1.65
N THR A 114 -33.58 15.54 1.69
CA THR A 114 -34.49 15.71 2.84
C THR A 114 -35.59 14.64 2.79
N PRO A 115 -36.28 14.35 3.91
CA PRO A 115 -37.38 13.37 3.94
C PRO A 115 -38.42 13.58 2.82
N ILE A 116 -38.84 14.83 2.60
CA ILE A 116 -39.79 15.21 1.54
C ILE A 116 -39.24 14.88 0.14
N LYS A 117 -37.95 15.08 -0.11
CA LYS A 117 -37.33 14.74 -1.41
C LYS A 117 -37.26 13.22 -1.61
N ILE A 118 -37.09 12.44 -0.55
CA ILE A 118 -37.09 10.97 -0.59
C ILE A 118 -38.50 10.47 -0.92
N GLU A 119 -39.55 10.98 -0.25
CA GLU A 119 -40.95 10.62 -0.53
C GLU A 119 -41.34 10.89 -1.99
N ASN A 120 -40.95 12.04 -2.52
CA ASN A 120 -41.18 12.39 -3.93
C ASN A 120 -40.39 11.49 -4.89
N TYR A 121 -39.16 11.12 -4.52
CA TYR A 121 -38.36 10.19 -5.31
C TYR A 121 -39.00 8.79 -5.35
N ILE A 122 -39.49 8.30 -4.22
CA ILE A 122 -40.19 7.00 -4.14
C ILE A 122 -41.45 7.02 -5.00
N SER A 123 -42.31 8.02 -4.81
CA SER A 123 -43.59 8.13 -5.52
C SER A 123 -43.43 8.26 -7.03
N LYS A 124 -42.30 8.81 -7.50
CA LYS A 124 -41.99 8.95 -8.92
C LYS A 124 -41.42 7.68 -9.56
N ASN A 125 -40.63 6.90 -8.81
CA ASN A 125 -39.86 5.79 -9.36
C ASN A 125 -40.47 4.41 -9.09
N VAL A 126 -41.50 4.30 -8.25
CA VAL A 126 -42.24 3.05 -8.02
C VAL A 126 -43.54 3.06 -8.81
N THR A 127 -43.56 2.31 -9.92
CA THR A 127 -44.75 2.15 -10.78
C THR A 127 -45.33 0.73 -10.75
N ASP A 128 -44.54 -0.23 -10.27
CA ASP A 128 -44.89 -1.65 -10.18
C ASP A 128 -44.06 -2.35 -9.09
N LEU A 129 -44.29 -3.65 -8.88
CA LEU A 129 -43.58 -4.42 -7.86
C LEU A 129 -42.08 -4.58 -8.17
N ALA A 130 -41.68 -4.61 -9.44
CA ALA A 130 -40.29 -4.77 -9.84
C ALA A 130 -39.49 -3.50 -9.52
N SER A 131 -39.98 -2.34 -9.94
CA SER A 131 -39.44 -1.02 -9.62
C SER A 131 -39.44 -0.74 -8.12
N ALA A 132 -40.45 -1.22 -7.36
CA ALA A 132 -40.43 -1.18 -5.89
C ALA A 132 -39.23 -1.94 -5.30
N LYS A 133 -38.95 -3.16 -5.81
CA LYS A 133 -37.84 -3.99 -5.34
C LYS A 133 -36.49 -3.34 -5.64
N ASP A 134 -36.31 -2.79 -6.84
CA ASP A 134 -35.07 -2.12 -7.24
C ASP A 134 -34.82 -0.84 -6.42
N LEU A 135 -35.89 -0.09 -6.13
CA LEU A 135 -35.78 1.10 -5.29
C LEU A 135 -35.44 0.75 -3.83
N LEU A 136 -36.00 -0.33 -3.29
CA LEU A 136 -35.65 -0.79 -1.94
C LEU A 136 -34.16 -1.15 -1.82
N ILE A 137 -33.59 -1.81 -2.84
CA ILE A 137 -32.14 -2.09 -2.90
C ILE A 137 -31.35 -0.78 -2.89
N THR A 138 -31.79 0.21 -3.66
CA THR A 138 -31.15 1.52 -3.75
C THR A 138 -31.19 2.27 -2.42
N LEU A 139 -32.34 2.27 -1.74
CA LEU A 139 -32.52 2.88 -0.42
C LEU A 139 -31.66 2.18 0.63
N ALA A 140 -31.60 0.85 0.62
CA ALA A 140 -30.75 0.08 1.54
C ALA A 140 -29.26 0.43 1.37
N LYS A 141 -28.79 0.58 0.12
CA LYS A 141 -27.43 1.07 -0.16
C LYS A 141 -27.20 2.48 0.38
N ALA A 142 -28.14 3.40 0.17
CA ALA A 142 -28.04 4.77 0.68
C ALA A 142 -27.98 4.82 2.21
N VAL A 143 -28.84 4.06 2.90
CA VAL A 143 -28.85 3.95 4.37
C VAL A 143 -27.54 3.35 4.89
N SER A 144 -27.04 2.29 4.26
CA SER A 144 -25.75 1.69 4.62
C SER A 144 -24.59 2.69 4.47
N ALA A 145 -24.58 3.47 3.38
CA ALA A 145 -23.58 4.50 3.14
C ALA A 145 -23.62 5.62 4.20
N ILE A 146 -24.81 6.08 4.59
CA ILE A 146 -24.99 7.06 5.67
C ILE A 146 -24.50 6.47 7.00
N GLY A 147 -24.92 5.25 7.34
CA GLY A 147 -24.49 4.59 8.58
C GLY A 147 -22.97 4.45 8.69
N LYS A 148 -22.30 4.05 7.61
CA LYS A 148 -20.83 3.98 7.55
C LYS A 148 -20.15 5.34 7.66
N ARG A 149 -20.84 6.46 7.38
CA ARG A 149 -20.31 7.83 7.51
C ARG A 149 -20.46 8.36 8.93
N GLU A 150 -21.63 8.17 9.53
CA GLU A 150 -21.97 8.76 10.84
C GLU A 150 -21.40 7.98 12.03
N PHE A 151 -21.14 6.68 11.88
CA PHE A 151 -20.74 5.78 12.99
C PHE A 151 -19.32 5.22 12.84
N ARG A 152 -18.41 5.94 12.17
CA ARG A 152 -17.03 5.51 11.92
C ARG A 152 -16.02 6.19 12.82
#